data_AF-A0A848UTQ2-F1
#
_entry.id   AF-A0A848UTQ2-F1
#
_cell.length_a   1.000
_cell.length_b   1.000
_cell.length_c   1.000
_cell.angle_alpha   90.00
_cell.angle_beta   90.00
_cell.angle_gamma   90.00
#
_symmetry.space_group_name_H-M   'P 1'
#
loop_
_entity.id
_entity.type
_entity.pdbx_description
1 polymer ?
#
loop_
_entity_poly.entity_id
_entity_poly.type
_entity_poly.pdbx_seq_one_letter_code
_entity_poly.pdbx_strand_id
1 'polypeptide(L)' 'MINNKPFKVRYFSAKDKMTITRNALWTDKCKYWTSKANRMLMTYFDVDKNEYRTATDSWTIIDRG' A
#
# COMPACT_ATOMS: atom_id res chain seq x y z
N MET A 1 2.34 -11.07 3.13
CA MET A 1 3.53 -10.19 3.22
C MET A 1 4.33 -10.60 4.42
N ILE A 2 5.66 -10.55 4.32
CA ILE A 2 6.57 -10.89 5.44
C ILE A 2 6.77 -9.62 6.26
N ASN A 3 6.69 -9.74 7.59
CA ASN A 3 6.89 -8.60 8.48
C ASN A 3 8.32 -8.05 8.36
N ASN A 4 8.44 -6.73 8.45
CA ASN A 4 9.67 -5.96 8.25
C ASN A 4 10.31 -6.12 6.86
N LYS A 5 9.58 -6.64 5.86
CA LYS A 5 10.08 -6.73 4.49
C LYS A 5 9.73 -5.45 3.71
N PRO A 6 10.73 -4.74 3.14
CA PRO A 6 10.47 -3.58 2.30
C PRO A 6 9.93 -4.01 0.94
N PHE A 7 8.95 -3.28 0.43
CA PHE A 7 8.35 -3.48 -0.88
C PHE A 7 8.04 -2.14 -1.54
N LYS A 8 7.68 -2.13 -2.82
CA LYS A 8 7.03 -0.97 -3.43
C LYS A 8 5.57 -1.24 -3.64
N VAL A 9 4.75 -0.24 -3.33
CA VAL A 9 3.34 -0.24 -3.72
C VAL A 9 3.15 0.74 -4.87
N ARG A 10 2.56 0.25 -5.96
CA ARG A 10 2.20 1.05 -7.12
C ARG A 10 0.68 1.10 -7.22
N TYR A 11 0.10 2.28 -7.32
CA TYR A 11 -1.35 2.45 -7.46
C TYR A 11 -1.67 3.66 -8.34
N PHE A 12 -2.87 3.68 -8.93
CA PHE A 12 -3.33 4.82 -9.70
C PHE A 12 -4.01 5.84 -8.78
N SER A 13 -3.47 7.07 -8.73
CA SER A 13 -4.11 8.16 -7.99
C SER A 13 -5.13 8.84 -8.89
N ALA A 14 -6.42 8.66 -8.60
CA ALA A 14 -7.48 9.37 -9.33
C ALA A 14 -7.39 10.89 -9.17
N LYS A 15 -6.88 11.36 -8.03
CA LYS A 15 -6.67 12.79 -7.74
C LYS A 15 -5.59 13.38 -8.65
N ASP A 16 -4.46 12.71 -8.75
CA ASP A 16 -3.29 13.18 -9.52
C ASP A 16 -3.33 12.68 -10.98
N LYS A 17 -4.34 11.86 -11.33
CA LYS A 17 -4.53 11.18 -12.62
C LYS A 17 -3.27 10.48 -13.14
N MET A 18 -2.47 9.93 -12.22
CA MET A 18 -1.19 9.29 -12.54
C MET A 18 -0.92 8.08 -11.66
N THR A 19 -0.06 7.19 -12.15
CA THR A 19 0.41 6.03 -11.40
C THR A 19 1.53 6.44 -10.45
N ILE A 20 1.27 6.32 -9.15
CA ILE A 20 2.24 6.63 -8.10
C ILE A 20 2.88 5.33 -7.63
N THR A 21 4.19 5.36 -7.41
CA THR A 21 4.92 4.26 -6.75
C THR A 21 5.53 4.79 -5.46
N ARG A 22 5.32 4.08 -4.34
CA ARG A 22 5.83 4.44 -3.01
C ARG A 22 6.67 3.32 -2.41
N ASN A 23 7.66 3.70 -1.59
CA ASN A 23 8.38 2.75 -0.77
C ASN A 23 7.54 2.43 0.47
N ALA A 24 7.26 1.14 0.66
CA ALA A 24 6.46 0.68 1.77
C ALA A 24 7.21 -0.38 2.58
N LEU A 25 6.93 -0.43 3.87
CA LEU A 25 7.39 -1.46 4.78
C LEU A 25 6.17 -2.19 5.34
N TRP A 26 6.21 -3.52 5.33
CA TRP A 26 5.15 -4.29 5.98
C TRP A 26 5.46 -4.39 7.47
N THR A 27 4.60 -3.82 8.30
CA THR A 27 4.74 -3.84 9.76
C THR A 27 3.56 -4.58 10.40
N ASP A 28 3.60 -4.83 11.70
CA ASP A 28 2.52 -5.54 12.43
C ASP A 28 1.16 -4.82 12.37
N LYS A 29 1.16 -3.51 12.12
CA LYS A 29 -0.06 -2.70 11.96
C LYS A 29 -0.62 -2.75 10.53
N CYS A 30 0.12 -3.33 9.58
CA CYS A 30 -0.30 -3.46 8.20
C CYS A 30 -1.31 -4.60 8.06
N LYS A 31 -2.33 -4.38 7.22
CA LYS A 31 -3.43 -5.35 7.07
C LYS A 31 -4.09 -5.24 5.72
N TYR A 32 -4.58 -6.37 5.24
CA TYR A 32 -5.55 -6.44 4.15
C TYR A 32 -6.94 -6.57 4.74
N TRP A 33 -7.87 -5.77 4.22
CA TRP A 33 -9.25 -5.83 4.67
C TRP A 33 -10.18 -5.33 3.58
N THR A 34 -11.43 -5.74 3.67
CA THR A 34 -12.47 -5.29 2.74
C THR A 34 -13.35 -4.29 3.47
N SER A 35 -13.57 -3.12 2.86
CA SER A 35 -14.49 -2.13 3.41
C SER A 35 -15.94 -2.62 3.35
N LYS A 36 -16.83 -1.96 4.10
CA LYS A 36 -18.28 -2.16 4.01
C LYS A 36 -18.83 -1.97 2.58
N ALA A 37 -18.13 -1.17 1.76
CA ALA A 37 -18.47 -0.95 0.35
C ALA A 37 -17.88 -2.02 -0.60
N ASN A 38 -17.45 -3.16 -0.06
CA ASN A 38 -16.85 -4.27 -0.80
C ASN A 38 -15.58 -3.92 -1.61
N ARG A 39 -14.90 -2.82 -1.25
CA ARG A 39 -13.60 -2.47 -1.82
C ARG A 39 -12.49 -3.15 -1.03
N MET A 40 -11.52 -3.73 -1.71
CA MET A 40 -10.31 -4.22 -1.08
C MET A 40 -9.44 -3.02 -0.68
N LEU A 41 -8.86 -3.08 0.52
CA LEU A 41 -7.93 -2.10 1.05
C LEU A 41 -6.69 -2.77 1.60
N MET A 42 -5.55 -2.10 1.45
CA MET A 42 -4.28 -2.49 2.05
C MET A 42 -3.73 -1.32 2.85
N THR A 43 -3.63 -1.49 4.16
CA THR A 43 -2.89 -0.58 5.03
C THR A 43 -1.43 -0.97 5.04
N TYR A 44 -0.54 -0.03 4.70
CA TYR A 44 0.91 -0.20 4.65
C TYR A 44 1.63 0.98 5.30
N PHE A 45 2.87 0.79 5.74
CA PHE A 45 3.70 1.87 6.25
C PHE A 45 4.45 2.52 5.09
N ASP A 46 4.21 3.81 4.83
CA ASP A 46 4.94 4.60 3.85
C ASP A 46 6.26 5.07 4.48
N VAL A 47 7.38 4.56 3.97
CA VAL A 47 8.71 4.87 4.51
C VAL A 47 9.16 6.27 4.11
N ASP A 48 8.72 6.76 2.94
CA ASP A 48 9.10 8.08 2.44
C ASP A 48 8.47 9.20 3.28
N LYS A 49 7.29 8.94 3.86
CA LYS A 49 6.56 9.89 4.73
C LYS A 49 6.49 9.48 6.20
N ASN A 50 7.04 8.33 6.55
CA ASN A 50 7.05 7.78 7.91
C ASN A 50 5.63 7.70 8.54
N GLU A 51 4.61 7.33 7.75
CA GLU A 51 3.20 7.30 8.16
C GLU A 51 2.46 6.08 7.61
N TYR A 52 1.33 5.71 8.22
CA TYR A 52 0.47 4.64 7.70
C TYR A 52 -0.46 5.16 6.62
N ARG A 53 -0.47 4.51 5.47
CA ARG A 53 -1.35 4.82 4.34
C ARG A 53 -2.18 3.61 3.96
N THR A 54 -3.29 3.88 3.26
CA THR A 54 -4.17 2.83 2.77
C THR A 54 -4.34 2.98 1.26
N ALA A 55 -3.97 1.93 0.52
CA ALA A 55 -4.29 1.81 -0.90
C ALA A 55 -5.69 1.20 -1.05
N THR A 56 -6.45 1.68 -2.03
CA THR A 56 -7.81 1.21 -2.35
C THR A 56 -7.91 0.81 -3.81
N ASP A 57 -8.91 -0.02 -4.10
CA ASP A 57 -9.36 -0.42 -5.45
C ASP A 57 -8.36 -1.26 -6.24
N SER A 58 -7.21 -0.70 -6.62
CA SER A 58 -6.16 -1.45 -7.29
C SER A 58 -4.77 -0.98 -6.86
N TRP A 59 -3.92 -1.93 -6.52
CA TRP A 59 -2.51 -1.71 -6.29
C TRP A 59 -1.71 -2.92 -6.74
N THR A 60 -0.50 -2.66 -7.19
CA THR A 60 0.50 -3.67 -7.51
C THR A 60 1.58 -3.63 -6.44
N ILE A 61 1.85 -4.78 -5.85
CA ILE A 61 2.97 -4.97 -4.92
C ILE A 61 4.15 -5.44 -5.76
N ILE A 62 5.25 -4.69 -5.69
CA ILE A 62 6.51 -5.06 -6.33
C ILE A 62 7.46 -5.43 -5.21
N ASP A 63 7.70 -6.73 -5.07
CA ASP A 63 8.69 -7.26 -4.14
C ASP A 63 10.08 -6.85 -4.61
N ARG A 64 10.90 -6.33 -3.70
CA ARG A 64 12.34 -6.20 -3.93
C ARG A 64 12.93 -7.50 -3.39
N GLY A 65 13.29 -8.39 -4.31
CA GLY A 65 13.98 -9.65 -4.00
C GLY A 65 15.26 -9.42 -3.22
#